data_AF-A0A0D6KEF3-F1
#
_entry.id   AF-A0A0D6KEF3-F1
#
_cell.length_a   1.000
_cell.length_b   1.000
_cell.length_c   1.000
_cell.angle_alpha   90.00
_cell.angle_beta   90.00
_cell.angle_gamma   90.00
#
_symmetry.space_group_name_H-M   'P 1'
#
loop_
_entity.id
_entity.type
_entity.pdbx_description
1 polymer ?
#
loop_
_entity_poly.entity_id
_entity_poly.type
_entity_poly.pdbx_seq_one_letter_code
_entity_poly.pdbx_strand_id
1 'polypeptide(L)'
;MKLFKTFLLVFTLLVNFLIVQPSWADPPLLTQTPEYAEVTQAINELTQAKTAPAESGYTAEQIEQKTGELNLQKYILETSLEWGQCRNQTGQNLAVFAHKAKKNQQPSIYYLGNGKITDDEWNCDGVYLPAGVKIAGLIPGDTQAQELTEPLALKFVPGTQLIAQTNPQTGAIELNVPPAKIFKTSDTTWTIPNLSAADVSAQAPNAPIED
;
A
#
# COMPACT_ATOMS: atom_id res chain seq x y z
N MET A 1 15.20 -59.25 -8.22
CA MET A 1 16.03 -58.08 -7.83
C MET A 1 15.65 -56.78 -8.56
N LYS A 2 15.41 -56.78 -9.88
CA LYS A 2 15.03 -55.54 -10.61
C LYS A 2 13.68 -54.98 -10.17
N LEU A 3 12.64 -55.81 -10.10
CA LEU A 3 11.28 -55.39 -9.70
C LEU A 3 11.21 -54.81 -8.27
N PHE A 4 11.93 -55.42 -7.32
CA PHE A 4 12.00 -54.91 -5.94
C PHE A 4 12.68 -53.54 -5.86
N LYS A 5 13.75 -53.33 -6.63
CA LYS A 5 14.44 -52.03 -6.72
C LYS A 5 13.55 -50.97 -7.37
N THR A 6 12.78 -51.32 -8.41
CA THR A 6 11.82 -50.41 -9.05
C THR A 6 10.71 -50.02 -8.07
N PHE A 7 10.17 -50.99 -7.33
CA PHE A 7 9.13 -50.73 -6.33
C PHE A 7 9.63 -49.81 -5.20
N LEU A 8 10.85 -50.06 -4.71
CA LEU A 8 11.46 -49.23 -3.67
C LEU A 8 11.72 -47.81 -4.16
N LEU A 9 12.15 -47.65 -5.42
CA LEU A 9 12.36 -46.32 -6.03
C LEU A 9 11.05 -45.55 -6.17
N VAL A 10 9.99 -46.19 -6.67
CA VAL A 10 8.65 -45.57 -6.79
C VAL A 10 8.08 -45.23 -5.42
N PHE A 11 8.23 -46.12 -4.44
CA PHE A 11 7.76 -45.89 -3.08
C PHE A 11 8.49 -44.70 -2.43
N THR A 12 9.81 -44.61 -2.59
CA THR A 12 10.59 -43.48 -2.07
C THR A 12 10.16 -42.15 -2.71
N LEU A 13 9.81 -42.18 -4.00
CA LEU A 13 9.37 -41.01 -4.74
C LEU A 13 7.96 -40.56 -4.31
N LEU A 14 7.05 -41.51 -4.09
CA LEU A 14 5.70 -41.24 -3.54
C LEU A 14 5.76 -40.71 -2.10
N VAL A 15 6.64 -41.26 -1.26
CA VAL A 15 6.84 -40.78 0.11
C VAL A 15 7.38 -39.34 0.11
N ASN A 16 8.28 -38.98 -0.81
CA ASN A 16 8.73 -37.58 -0.95
C ASN A 16 7.57 -36.65 -1.35
N PHE A 17 6.66 -37.06 -2.22
CA PHE A 17 5.47 -36.27 -2.56
C PHE A 17 4.45 -36.16 -1.41
N LEU A 18 4.43 -37.10 -0.46
CA LEU A 18 3.58 -37.01 0.73
C LEU A 18 4.18 -36.13 1.84
N ILE A 19 5.50 -35.96 1.88
CA ILE A 19 6.21 -35.18 2.91
C ILE A 19 6.49 -33.75 2.43
N VAL A 20 6.75 -33.56 1.13
CA VAL A 20 6.86 -32.24 0.53
C VAL A 20 5.46 -31.78 0.20
N GLN A 21 4.81 -31.10 1.15
CA GLN A 21 3.60 -30.34 0.85
C GLN A 21 3.90 -29.43 -0.36
N PRO A 22 2.97 -29.26 -1.33
CA PRO A 22 3.10 -28.17 -2.29
C PRO A 22 3.35 -26.90 -1.47
N SER A 23 4.16 -25.96 -1.95
CA SER A 23 4.49 -24.77 -1.17
C SER A 23 3.21 -24.09 -0.68
N TRP A 24 2.84 -24.30 0.59
CA TRP A 24 1.80 -23.55 1.29
C TRP A 24 2.40 -22.19 1.65
N ALA A 25 2.76 -21.44 0.63
CA ALA A 25 2.75 -19.99 0.72
C ALA A 25 1.31 -19.61 0.43
N ASP A 26 0.40 -19.87 1.39
CA ASP A 26 -0.92 -19.28 1.30
C ASP A 26 -0.68 -17.76 1.17
N PRO A 27 -1.25 -17.11 0.13
CA PRO A 27 -1.15 -15.67 0.00
C PRO A 27 -1.64 -15.03 1.30
N PRO A 28 -1.10 -13.88 1.71
CA PRO A 28 -1.58 -13.20 2.90
C PRO A 28 -3.10 -13.01 2.79
N LEU A 29 -3.86 -13.59 3.72
CA LEU A 29 -5.30 -13.39 3.77
C LEU A 29 -5.53 -11.98 4.29
N LEU A 30 -5.47 -11.00 3.38
CA LEU A 30 -5.64 -9.59 3.68
C LEU A 30 -7.02 -9.29 4.29
N THR A 31 -8.00 -10.16 4.06
CA THR A 31 -9.32 -10.15 4.72
C THR A 31 -9.27 -10.42 6.23
N GLN A 32 -8.15 -10.92 6.78
CA GLN A 32 -7.94 -11.11 8.21
C GLN A 32 -7.16 -9.96 8.86
N THR A 33 -6.82 -8.91 8.10
CA THR A 33 -6.09 -7.75 8.62
C THR A 33 -7.01 -6.80 9.38
N PRO A 34 -6.47 -5.99 10.32
CA PRO A 34 -7.21 -4.90 10.93
C PRO A 34 -7.78 -3.93 9.89
N GLU A 35 -7.04 -3.65 8.81
CA GLU A 35 -7.47 -2.78 7.72
C GLU A 35 -8.77 -3.25 7.05
N TYR A 36 -8.95 -4.56 6.83
CA TYR A 36 -10.19 -5.10 6.27
C TYR A 36 -11.39 -4.89 7.20
N ALA A 37 -11.19 -5.09 8.51
CA ALA A 37 -12.22 -4.84 9.51
C ALA A 37 -12.60 -3.35 9.56
N GLU A 38 -11.60 -2.45 9.55
CA GLU A 38 -11.81 -1.00 9.53
C GLU A 38 -12.59 -0.54 8.30
N VAL A 39 -12.18 -0.97 7.10
CA VAL A 39 -12.85 -0.61 5.84
C VAL A 39 -14.28 -1.14 5.81
N THR A 40 -14.51 -2.39 6.21
CA THR A 40 -15.84 -2.99 6.25
C THR A 40 -16.75 -2.25 7.24
N GLN A 41 -16.23 -1.89 8.41
CA GLN A 41 -16.96 -1.10 9.39
C GLN A 41 -17.32 0.29 8.84
N ALA A 42 -16.38 1.00 8.23
CA ALA A 42 -16.62 2.33 7.66
C ALA A 42 -17.68 2.30 6.54
N ILE A 43 -17.72 1.26 5.71
CA ILE A 43 -18.77 1.07 4.69
C ILE A 43 -20.13 0.89 5.35
N ASN A 44 -20.21 0.09 6.43
CA ASN A 44 -21.47 -0.12 7.15
C ASN A 44 -21.97 1.19 7.79
N GLU A 45 -21.08 1.98 8.39
CA GLU A 45 -21.40 3.28 8.97
C GLU A 45 -21.92 4.27 7.91
N LEU A 46 -21.26 4.37 6.75
CA LEU A 46 -21.73 5.21 5.64
C LEU A 46 -23.05 4.72 5.05
N THR A 47 -23.29 3.41 5.01
CA THR A 47 -24.55 2.84 4.54
C THR A 47 -25.70 3.24 5.48
N GLN A 48 -25.47 3.25 6.79
CA GLN A 48 -26.43 3.76 7.77
C GLN A 48 -26.63 5.27 7.64
N ALA A 49 -25.55 6.03 7.46
CA ALA A 49 -25.62 7.48 7.22
C ALA A 49 -26.47 7.83 5.98
N LYS A 50 -26.42 7.01 4.92
CA LYS A 50 -27.24 7.18 3.72
C LYS A 50 -28.75 7.10 4.00
N THR A 51 -29.16 6.33 5.01
CA THR A 51 -30.57 6.20 5.41
C THR A 51 -31.07 7.36 6.27
N ALA A 52 -30.16 8.09 6.94
CA ALA A 52 -30.47 9.27 7.75
C ALA A 52 -29.43 10.40 7.56
N PRO A 53 -29.33 11.01 6.36
CA PRO A 53 -28.24 11.95 6.03
C PRO A 53 -28.16 13.16 6.95
N ALA A 54 -29.30 13.66 7.44
CA ALA A 54 -29.40 14.83 8.30
C ALA A 54 -28.67 14.69 9.65
N GLU A 55 -28.40 13.46 10.09
CA GLU A 55 -27.71 13.17 11.37
C GLU A 55 -26.21 12.85 11.17
N SER A 56 -25.78 12.66 9.92
CA SER A 56 -24.44 12.15 9.59
C SER A 56 -23.38 13.24 9.40
N GLY A 57 -23.78 14.50 9.22
CA GLY A 57 -22.88 15.60 8.91
C GLY A 57 -22.29 15.57 7.49
N TYR A 58 -22.70 14.62 6.64
CA TYR A 58 -22.26 14.51 5.25
C TYR A 58 -23.36 14.89 4.25
N THR A 59 -22.96 15.43 3.09
CA THR A 59 -23.85 15.53 1.93
C THR A 59 -24.01 14.19 1.22
N ALA A 60 -25.04 14.04 0.38
CA ALA A 60 -25.25 12.82 -0.39
C ALA A 60 -24.06 12.49 -1.30
N GLU A 61 -23.48 13.52 -1.92
CA GLU A 61 -22.31 13.42 -2.80
C GLU A 61 -21.07 12.96 -2.00
N GLN A 62 -20.85 13.50 -0.80
CA GLN A 62 -19.76 13.07 0.07
C GLN A 62 -19.90 11.62 0.52
N ILE A 63 -21.13 11.17 0.81
CA ILE A 63 -21.41 9.77 1.16
C ILE A 63 -21.08 8.86 -0.04
N GLU A 64 -21.54 9.22 -1.24
CA GLU A 64 -21.29 8.43 -2.45
C GLU A 64 -19.80 8.33 -2.78
N GLN A 65 -19.10 9.46 -2.72
CA GLN A 65 -17.65 9.56 -2.96
C GLN A 65 -16.86 8.68 -1.99
N LYS A 66 -17.08 8.83 -0.67
CA LYS A 66 -16.41 8.02 0.36
C LYS A 66 -16.76 6.54 0.25
N THR A 67 -18.00 6.22 -0.14
CA THR A 67 -18.43 4.84 -0.37
C THR A 67 -17.66 4.23 -1.55
N GLY A 68 -17.46 4.99 -2.63
CA GLY A 68 -16.65 4.56 -3.78
C GLY A 68 -15.19 4.25 -3.39
N GLU A 69 -14.54 5.15 -2.64
CA GLU A 69 -13.18 4.96 -2.15
C GLU A 69 -13.04 3.74 -1.24
N LEU A 70 -13.94 3.56 -0.28
CA LEU A 70 -13.89 2.43 0.64
C LEU A 70 -14.18 1.11 -0.07
N ASN A 71 -15.08 1.09 -1.06
CA ASN A 71 -15.31 -0.10 -1.87
C ASN A 71 -14.09 -0.46 -2.72
N LEU A 72 -13.36 0.51 -3.25
CA LEU A 72 -12.08 0.26 -3.92
C LEU A 72 -11.05 -0.35 -2.96
N GLN A 73 -10.91 0.22 -1.76
CA GLN A 73 -10.01 -0.31 -0.72
C GLN A 73 -10.39 -1.75 -0.33
N LYS A 74 -11.69 -2.00 -0.12
CA LYS A 74 -12.21 -3.33 0.19
C LYS A 74 -11.92 -4.31 -0.95
N TYR A 75 -12.15 -3.90 -2.19
CA TYR A 75 -11.89 -4.72 -3.37
C TYR A 75 -10.41 -5.13 -3.47
N ILE A 76 -9.48 -4.19 -3.21
CA ILE A 76 -8.03 -4.49 -3.16
C ILE A 76 -7.76 -5.55 -2.08
N LEU A 77 -8.28 -5.36 -0.86
CA LEU A 77 -8.08 -6.30 0.25
C LEU A 77 -8.70 -7.69 0.00
N GLU A 78 -9.76 -7.79 -0.81
CA GLU A 78 -10.41 -9.07 -1.13
C GLU A 78 -9.77 -9.81 -2.30
N THR A 79 -9.06 -9.11 -3.18
CA THR A 79 -8.58 -9.66 -4.45
C THR A 79 -7.07 -9.74 -4.59
N SER A 80 -6.32 -8.95 -3.84
CA SER A 80 -4.86 -8.99 -3.88
C SER A 80 -4.31 -10.27 -3.25
N LEU A 81 -3.39 -10.90 -3.97
CA LEU A 81 -2.69 -12.12 -3.56
C LEU A 81 -1.33 -11.82 -2.92
N GLU A 82 -0.91 -10.56 -2.94
CA GLU A 82 0.41 -10.10 -2.51
C GLU A 82 0.28 -8.88 -1.59
N TRP A 83 1.38 -8.50 -0.96
CA TRP A 83 1.47 -7.29 -0.16
C TRP A 83 1.47 -6.04 -1.05
N GLY A 84 1.32 -4.87 -0.43
CA GLY A 84 1.37 -3.62 -1.16
C GLY A 84 2.78 -3.38 -1.73
N GLN A 85 2.87 -2.87 -2.95
CA GLN A 85 4.13 -2.46 -3.56
C GLN A 85 4.05 -1.00 -3.99
N CYS A 86 5.19 -0.31 -3.90
CA CYS A 86 5.33 1.06 -4.37
C CYS A 86 6.28 1.12 -5.56
N ARG A 87 5.83 1.72 -6.65
CA ARG A 87 6.62 2.02 -7.84
C ARG A 87 6.88 3.51 -7.93
N ASN A 88 8.15 3.86 -8.06
CA ASN A 88 8.59 5.24 -8.20
C ASN A 88 8.82 5.60 -9.67
N GLN A 89 8.07 6.57 -10.18
CA GLN A 89 8.22 7.18 -11.51
C GLN A 89 8.31 8.71 -11.42
N THR A 90 8.80 9.24 -10.30
CA THR A 90 8.87 10.68 -10.04
C THR A 90 10.10 11.37 -10.63
N GLY A 91 11.06 10.61 -11.16
CA GLY A 91 12.35 11.14 -11.63
C GLY A 91 13.38 11.41 -10.53
N GLN A 92 12.99 11.30 -9.26
CA GLN A 92 13.87 11.45 -8.09
C GLN A 92 13.67 10.27 -7.13
N ASN A 93 14.35 10.26 -5.98
CA ASN A 93 14.04 9.28 -4.94
C ASN A 93 12.67 9.56 -4.34
N LEU A 94 11.93 8.49 -4.08
CA LEU A 94 10.66 8.51 -3.36
C LEU A 94 10.88 7.92 -1.98
N ALA A 95 10.50 8.64 -0.94
CA ALA A 95 10.48 8.09 0.40
C ALA A 95 9.20 7.27 0.60
N VAL A 96 9.35 6.01 1.00
CA VAL A 96 8.27 5.06 1.20
C VAL A 96 8.28 4.54 2.64
N PHE A 97 7.10 4.35 3.20
CA PHE A 97 6.90 3.62 4.45
C PHE A 97 6.72 2.15 4.09
N ALA A 98 7.60 1.30 4.59
CA ALA A 98 7.51 -0.13 4.36
C ALA A 98 7.91 -0.94 5.59
N HIS A 99 7.39 -2.16 5.69
CA HIS A 99 7.82 -3.15 6.65
C HIS A 99 7.89 -4.54 6.03
N LYS A 100 8.59 -5.45 6.70
CA LYS A 100 8.62 -6.84 6.27
C LYS A 100 7.26 -7.49 6.53
N ALA A 101 6.61 -7.95 5.45
CA ALA A 101 5.26 -8.50 5.41
C ALA A 101 4.84 -9.46 6.55
N LYS A 102 5.79 -10.26 7.06
CA LYS A 102 5.51 -11.33 8.03
C LYS A 102 5.66 -10.89 9.48
N LYS A 103 5.85 -9.60 9.75
CA LYS A 103 6.03 -9.07 11.11
C LYS A 103 5.04 -7.93 11.36
N ASN A 104 4.35 -7.98 12.48
CA ASN A 104 3.59 -6.83 13.02
C ASN A 104 4.58 -5.76 13.51
N GLN A 105 5.23 -5.08 12.57
CA GLN A 105 6.19 -4.02 12.80
C GLN A 105 5.61 -2.71 12.32
N GLN A 106 5.94 -1.63 13.04
CA GLN A 106 5.69 -0.30 12.51
C GLN A 106 6.55 -0.09 11.26
N PRO A 107 6.00 0.55 10.21
CA PRO A 107 6.75 0.82 9.02
C PRO A 107 7.89 1.80 9.29
N SER A 108 9.00 1.56 8.61
CA SER A 108 10.16 2.45 8.58
C SER A 108 10.22 3.17 7.24
N ILE A 109 10.88 4.32 7.22
CA ILE A 109 11.11 5.07 6.00
C ILE A 109 12.28 4.47 5.22
N TYR A 110 12.07 4.24 3.93
CA TYR A 110 13.07 3.82 2.96
C TYR A 110 13.03 4.75 1.75
N TYR A 111 14.12 4.79 1.00
CA TYR A 111 14.26 5.61 -0.19
C TYR A 111 14.29 4.71 -1.42
N LEU A 112 13.23 4.76 -2.19
CA LEU A 112 13.04 4.02 -3.43
C LEU A 112 13.58 4.84 -4.60
N GLY A 113 14.57 4.32 -5.31
CA GLY A 113 15.14 5.00 -6.48
C GLY A 113 14.14 5.15 -7.62
N ASN A 114 14.36 6.13 -8.50
CA ASN A 114 13.53 6.33 -9.67
C ASN A 114 13.51 5.09 -10.59
N GLY A 115 12.34 4.74 -11.10
CA GLY A 115 12.10 3.58 -11.97
C GLY A 115 12.05 2.24 -11.23
N LYS A 116 12.17 2.23 -9.89
CA LYS A 116 12.18 1.01 -9.08
C LYS A 116 10.80 0.72 -8.47
N ILE A 117 10.59 -0.55 -8.13
CA ILE A 117 9.44 -1.06 -7.38
C ILE A 117 9.95 -1.77 -6.12
N THR A 118 9.21 -1.70 -5.02
CA THR A 118 9.55 -2.43 -3.80
C THR A 118 9.37 -3.94 -3.97
N ASP A 119 10.22 -4.72 -3.32
CA ASP A 119 10.14 -6.19 -3.24
C ASP A 119 8.79 -6.67 -2.67
N ASP A 120 8.26 -7.79 -3.17
CA ASP A 120 6.95 -8.34 -2.81
C ASP A 120 6.91 -9.02 -1.42
N GLU A 121 8.08 -9.32 -0.82
CA GLU A 121 8.20 -9.75 0.58
C GLU A 121 8.14 -8.56 1.57
N TRP A 122 8.07 -7.33 1.05
CA TRP A 122 7.97 -6.09 1.82
C TRP A 122 6.65 -5.39 1.52
N ASN A 123 5.83 -5.21 2.55
CA ASN A 123 4.63 -4.42 2.40
C ASN A 123 5.00 -2.94 2.35
N CYS A 124 4.77 -2.30 1.20
CA CYS A 124 4.74 -0.85 1.11
C CYS A 124 3.43 -0.33 1.71
N ASP A 125 3.51 0.22 2.91
CA ASP A 125 2.36 0.78 3.62
C ASP A 125 1.99 2.17 3.13
N GLY A 126 2.95 2.91 2.55
CA GLY A 126 2.75 4.33 2.33
C GLY A 126 3.87 5.07 1.63
N VAL A 127 3.61 6.35 1.36
CA VAL A 127 4.57 7.30 0.83
C VAL A 127 4.73 8.46 1.81
N TYR A 128 5.98 8.86 2.05
CA TYR A 128 6.31 10.11 2.74
C TYR A 128 6.48 11.23 1.71
N LEU A 129 5.81 12.35 1.96
CA LEU A 129 5.93 13.56 1.16
C LEU A 129 6.47 14.69 2.03
N PRO A 130 7.68 15.21 1.75
CA PRO A 130 8.21 16.37 2.46
C PRO A 130 7.44 17.64 2.11
N ALA A 131 7.57 18.66 2.97
CA ALA A 131 7.07 20.00 2.66
C ALA A 131 7.76 20.57 1.40
N GLY A 132 7.04 21.40 0.65
CA GLY A 132 7.47 22.01 -0.61
C GLY A 132 7.27 21.11 -1.85
N VAL A 133 6.83 19.86 -1.68
CA VAL A 133 6.43 19.01 -2.81
C VAL A 133 5.05 19.42 -3.31
N LYS A 134 4.88 19.42 -4.63
CA LYS A 134 3.58 19.56 -5.27
C LYS A 134 2.93 18.19 -5.42
N ILE A 135 1.67 18.06 -5.06
CA ILE A 135 0.89 16.85 -5.25
C ILE A 135 -0.50 17.20 -5.76
N ALA A 136 -1.05 16.36 -6.62
CA ALA A 136 -2.43 16.47 -7.10
C ALA A 136 -3.25 15.24 -6.67
N GLY A 137 -4.57 15.38 -6.58
CA GLY A 137 -5.47 14.25 -6.35
C GLY A 137 -5.44 13.65 -4.94
N LEU A 138 -4.95 14.37 -3.93
CA LEU A 138 -5.08 13.95 -2.52
C LEU A 138 -6.53 13.91 -2.05
N ILE A 139 -7.34 14.84 -2.56
CA ILE A 139 -8.77 14.92 -2.30
C ILE A 139 -9.48 14.59 -3.63
N PRO A 140 -10.41 13.64 -3.66
CA PRO A 140 -11.09 13.32 -4.89
C PRO A 140 -11.94 14.50 -5.37
N GLY A 141 -11.85 14.79 -6.66
CA GLY A 141 -12.41 16.00 -7.27
C GLY A 141 -11.44 17.19 -7.32
N ASP A 142 -10.32 17.14 -6.58
CA ASP A 142 -9.26 18.14 -6.68
C ASP A 142 -8.23 17.74 -7.75
N THR A 143 -8.21 18.48 -8.85
CA THR A 143 -7.26 18.29 -9.96
C THR A 143 -6.11 19.29 -9.91
N GLN A 144 -6.10 20.20 -8.93
CA GLN A 144 -5.07 21.22 -8.84
C GLN A 144 -3.85 20.70 -8.07
N ALA A 145 -2.67 21.01 -8.60
CA ALA A 145 -1.42 20.76 -7.91
C ALA A 145 -1.32 21.67 -6.69
N GLN A 146 -1.33 21.09 -5.49
CA GLN A 146 -1.13 21.80 -4.24
C GLN A 146 0.29 21.60 -3.76
N GLU A 147 0.96 22.70 -3.41
CA GLU A 147 2.25 22.65 -2.70
C GLU A 147 2.03 22.39 -1.22
N LEU A 148 2.69 21.36 -0.70
CA LEU A 148 2.57 20.96 0.70
C LEU A 148 3.28 21.95 1.62
N THR A 149 2.57 22.50 2.59
CA THR A 149 3.13 23.39 3.61
C THR A 149 3.72 22.64 4.81
N GLU A 150 3.33 21.37 4.98
CA GLU A 150 3.78 20.47 6.05
C GLU A 150 4.04 19.07 5.47
N PRO A 151 4.93 18.26 6.06
CA PRO A 151 5.17 16.91 5.59
C PRO A 151 3.97 16.01 5.86
N LEU A 152 3.67 15.12 4.90
CA LEU A 152 2.57 14.17 4.98
C LEU A 152 3.08 12.73 4.89
N ALA A 153 2.39 11.83 5.56
CA ALA A 153 2.48 10.40 5.28
C ALA A 153 1.15 9.90 4.72
N LEU A 154 1.20 9.31 3.53
CA LEU A 154 0.05 8.76 2.84
C LEU A 154 0.03 7.25 3.07
N LYS A 155 -0.98 6.72 3.74
CA LYS A 155 -1.16 5.29 3.97
C LYS A 155 -2.09 4.69 2.94
N PHE A 156 -1.74 3.52 2.43
CA PHE A 156 -2.57 2.70 1.55
C PHE A 156 -2.93 1.39 2.25
N VAL A 157 -3.95 0.70 1.75
CA VAL A 157 -4.28 -0.64 2.23
C VAL A 157 -3.26 -1.65 1.68
N PRO A 158 -2.93 -2.70 2.44
CA PRO A 158 -2.15 -3.82 1.91
C PRO A 158 -2.70 -4.35 0.58
N GLY A 159 -1.82 -4.87 -0.27
CA GLY A 159 -2.17 -5.37 -1.61
C GLY A 159 -2.34 -4.28 -2.67
N THR A 160 -2.15 -3.01 -2.30
CA THR A 160 -2.16 -1.88 -3.25
C THR A 160 -0.92 -1.88 -4.12
N GLN A 161 -1.10 -1.78 -5.43
CA GLN A 161 -0.03 -1.52 -6.40
C GLN A 161 0.07 -0.01 -6.66
N LEU A 162 0.83 0.69 -5.82
CA LEU A 162 0.96 2.14 -5.87
C LEU A 162 1.96 2.56 -6.96
N ILE A 163 1.59 3.55 -7.77
CA ILE A 163 2.47 4.23 -8.72
C ILE A 163 2.45 5.71 -8.37
N ALA A 164 3.62 6.23 -7.99
CA ALA A 164 3.85 7.66 -7.84
C ALA A 164 4.60 8.20 -9.05
N GLN A 165 3.99 9.12 -9.78
CA GLN A 165 4.54 9.68 -11.02
C GLN A 165 4.55 11.20 -10.95
N THR A 166 5.58 11.84 -11.50
CA THR A 166 5.58 13.30 -11.65
C THR A 166 4.93 13.70 -12.97
N ASN A 167 3.90 14.54 -12.89
CA ASN A 167 3.28 15.17 -14.03
C ASN A 167 4.27 16.16 -14.68
N PRO A 168 4.65 15.98 -15.96
CA PRO A 168 5.68 16.82 -16.57
C PRO A 168 5.21 18.25 -16.86
N GLN A 169 3.89 18.52 -16.89
CA GLN A 169 3.33 19.84 -17.12
C GLN A 169 3.24 20.66 -15.82
N THR A 170 2.87 20.04 -14.71
CA THR A 170 2.64 20.73 -13.43
C THR A 170 3.78 20.57 -12.42
N GLY A 171 4.64 19.56 -12.61
CA GLY A 171 5.65 19.15 -11.64
C GLY A 171 5.08 18.51 -10.37
N ALA A 172 3.78 18.23 -10.33
CA ALA A 172 3.14 17.59 -9.20
C ALA A 172 3.34 16.08 -9.22
N ILE A 173 3.47 15.47 -8.06
CA ILE A 173 3.34 14.03 -7.89
C ILE A 173 1.85 13.68 -8.04
N GLU A 174 1.58 12.63 -8.80
CA GLU A 174 0.27 12.03 -9.01
C GLU A 174 0.35 10.57 -8.59
N LEU A 175 -0.72 10.10 -7.95
CA LEU A 175 -0.87 8.73 -7.47
C LEU A 175 -1.95 8.04 -8.29
N ASN A 176 -1.74 6.79 -8.67
CA ASN A 176 -2.75 6.01 -9.40
C ASN A 176 -3.95 5.61 -8.54
N VAL A 177 -3.83 5.67 -7.22
CA VAL A 177 -4.89 5.36 -6.25
C VAL A 177 -4.92 6.41 -5.14
N PRO A 178 -6.11 6.76 -4.61
CA PRO A 178 -6.21 7.66 -3.47
C PRO A 178 -5.67 6.98 -2.19
N PRO A 179 -5.07 7.74 -1.27
CA PRO A 179 -4.63 7.20 0.01
C PRO A 179 -5.82 6.80 0.89
N ALA A 180 -5.67 5.71 1.63
CA ALA A 180 -6.66 5.26 2.61
C ALA A 180 -6.69 6.19 3.84
N LYS A 181 -5.52 6.70 4.26
CA LYS A 181 -5.39 7.70 5.33
C LYS A 181 -4.28 8.68 4.99
N ILE A 182 -4.44 9.93 5.42
CA ILE A 182 -3.42 10.97 5.33
C ILE A 182 -3.04 11.34 6.76
N PHE A 183 -1.78 11.17 7.10
CA PHE A 183 -1.24 11.51 8.42
C PHE A 183 -0.41 12.79 8.35
N LYS A 184 -0.69 13.69 9.29
CA LYS A 184 0.13 14.85 9.62
C LYS A 184 1.04 14.52 10.79
N THR A 185 2.06 15.34 11.04
CA THR A 185 3.10 15.10 12.05
C THR A 185 2.55 14.84 13.47
N SER A 186 1.34 15.30 13.80
CA SER A 186 0.69 15.09 15.11
C SER A 186 -0.22 13.86 15.22
N ASP A 187 -0.55 13.22 14.10
CA ASP A 187 -1.79 12.41 13.99
C ASP A 187 -1.54 10.91 13.79
N THR A 188 -0.35 10.40 14.08
CA THR A 188 0.00 9.01 13.74
C THR A 188 1.01 8.35 14.67
N THR A 189 1.01 7.02 14.65
CA THR A 189 2.08 6.19 15.23
C THR A 189 3.32 6.16 14.36
N TRP A 190 3.24 6.60 13.10
CA TRP A 190 4.38 6.66 12.20
C TRP A 190 5.28 7.85 12.54
N THR A 191 6.59 7.61 12.58
CA THR A 191 7.54 8.71 12.76
C THR A 191 7.66 9.48 11.44
N ILE A 192 7.04 10.65 11.36
CA ILE A 192 7.10 11.53 10.18
C ILE A 192 8.27 12.51 10.39
N PRO A 193 9.40 12.35 9.66
CA PRO A 193 10.52 13.25 9.80
C PRO A 193 10.22 14.60 9.15
N ASN A 194 10.92 15.65 9.56
CA ASN A 194 10.86 16.97 8.93
C ASN A 194 12.02 17.12 7.93
N LEU A 195 11.85 16.56 6.75
CA LEU A 195 12.83 16.60 5.65
C LEU A 195 12.33 17.56 4.56
N SER A 196 13.26 18.12 3.78
CA SER A 196 12.95 18.79 2.52
C SER A 196 12.93 17.81 1.34
N ALA A 197 12.37 18.22 0.21
CA ALA A 197 12.45 17.45 -1.04
C ALA A 197 13.90 17.18 -1.48
N ALA A 198 14.82 18.12 -1.22
CA ALA A 198 16.23 17.97 -1.51
C ALA A 198 16.89 16.91 -0.61
N ASP A 199 16.52 16.85 0.68
CA ASP A 199 17.03 15.85 1.62
C ASP A 199 16.66 14.43 1.20
N VAL A 200 15.42 14.23 0.72
CA VAL A 200 14.94 12.93 0.20
C VAL A 200 15.66 12.57 -1.10
N SER A 201 15.80 13.54 -2.00
CA SER A 201 16.47 13.34 -3.30
C SER A 201 17.95 13.00 -3.15
N ALA A 202 18.61 13.52 -2.12
CA ALA A 202 20.03 13.29 -1.87
C ALA A 202 20.35 11.93 -1.22
N GLN A 203 19.34 11.19 -0.75
CA GLN A 203 19.57 9.89 -0.10
C GLN A 203 20.12 8.86 -1.09
N ALA A 204 20.89 7.90 -0.58
CA ALA A 204 21.15 6.69 -1.35
C ALA A 204 19.89 5.81 -1.34
N PRO A 205 19.41 5.30 -2.49
CA PRO A 205 18.34 4.33 -2.52
C PRO A 205 18.66 3.12 -1.63
N ASN A 206 17.76 2.81 -0.71
CA ASN A 206 17.93 1.72 0.25
C ASN A 206 16.64 0.90 0.45
N ALA A 207 15.57 1.21 -0.29
CA ALA A 207 14.38 0.38 -0.30
C ALA A 207 14.72 -1.03 -0.83
N PRO A 208 14.16 -2.09 -0.22
CA PRO A 208 14.17 -3.43 -0.80
C PRO A 208 13.46 -3.36 -2.16
N ILE A 209 14.12 -3.83 -3.22
CA ILE A 209 13.57 -3.81 -4.58
C ILE A 209 13.45 -5.22 -5.12
N GLU A 210 12.46 -5.41 -5.98
CA GLU A 210 12.36 -6.59 -6.83
C GLU A 210 13.49 -6.54 -7.89
N ASP A 211 14.23 -7.63 -8.04
CA ASP A 211 15.40 -7.76 -8.94
C ASP A 211 15.00 -7.93 -10.42
#